data_AF-A0A1F2R2S3-F1
#
_entry.id   AF-A0A1F2R2S3-F1
#
_cell.length_a   1.000
_cell.length_b   1.000
_cell.length_c   1.000
_cell.angle_alpha   90.00
_cell.angle_beta   90.00
_cell.angle_gamma   90.00
#
_symmetry.space_group_name_H-M   'P 1'
#
loop_
_entity.id
_entity.type
_entity.pdbx_description
1 polymer ?
#
loop_
_entity_poly.entity_id
_entity_poly.type
_entity_poly.pdbx_seq_one_letter_code
_entity_poly.pdbx_strand_id
1 'polypeptide(L)'
;MTASTDAMIALARRIDPLAREVRAFLENEVDAPVTRAGEKIAQTRWKALGKTVPPDATFTPRLSYGAVKGFPAEGTTIAPFTTFHGLYDRSLSHGGKPPWELPARWQEKRAAIDLATPLNFASTNDIIGGNSGSPVIDRRGEFVGIIFDGNIQSLAWDYYFTDEQGRAVAVDARGILEALRSVYGAEALVKELAGQ
;
A
#
# COMPACT_ATOMS: atom_id res chain seq x y z
N MET A 1 37.03 -18.11 0.82
CA MET A 1 35.76 -18.71 1.33
C MET A 1 35.84 -20.23 1.46
N THR A 2 36.42 -20.97 0.51
CA THR A 2 36.52 -22.45 0.52
C THR A 2 37.31 -23.05 1.69
N ALA A 3 38.27 -22.33 2.25
CA ALA A 3 39.05 -22.76 3.42
C ALA A 3 38.44 -22.34 4.77
N SER A 4 37.33 -21.61 4.78
CA SER A 4 36.71 -21.17 6.04
C SER A 4 36.07 -22.34 6.77
N THR A 5 36.34 -22.45 8.07
CA THR A 5 35.73 -23.42 8.99
C THR A 5 34.54 -22.84 9.75
N ASP A 6 34.18 -21.59 9.50
CA ASP A 6 32.98 -20.97 10.07
C ASP A 6 31.73 -21.79 9.72
N ALA A 7 30.91 -22.08 10.73
CA ALA A 7 29.77 -22.98 10.60
C ALA A 7 28.71 -22.43 9.63
N MET A 8 28.51 -21.11 9.60
CA MET A 8 27.54 -20.48 8.71
C MET A 8 28.03 -20.50 7.26
N ILE A 9 29.33 -20.26 7.03
CA ILE A 9 29.95 -20.38 5.71
C ILE A 9 29.97 -21.84 5.23
N ALA A 10 30.17 -22.80 6.14
CA ALA A 10 30.08 -24.22 5.82
C ALA A 10 28.66 -24.64 5.41
N LEU A 11 27.63 -24.15 6.10
CA LEU A 11 26.23 -24.38 5.74
C LEU A 11 25.89 -23.75 4.38
N ALA A 12 26.25 -22.48 4.17
CA ALA A 12 25.99 -21.78 2.91
C ALA A 12 26.63 -22.50 1.71
N ARG A 13 27.85 -23.04 1.85
CA ARG A 13 28.50 -23.84 0.79
C ARG A 13 27.78 -25.14 0.46
N ARG A 14 27.03 -25.71 1.39
CA ARG A 14 26.22 -26.92 1.15
C ARG A 14 24.89 -26.57 0.47
N ILE A 15 24.31 -25.42 0.80
CA ILE A 15 23.01 -24.97 0.27
C ILE A 15 23.16 -24.32 -1.11
N ASP A 16 24.18 -23.49 -1.33
CA ASP A 16 24.31 -22.67 -2.55
C ASP A 16 24.28 -23.50 -3.85
N PRO A 17 24.97 -24.66 -3.97
CA PRO A 17 24.87 -25.48 -5.19
C PRO A 17 23.45 -25.98 -5.45
N LEU A 18 22.74 -26.44 -4.41
CA LEU A 18 21.36 -26.93 -4.51
C LEU A 18 20.40 -25.79 -4.87
N ALA A 19 20.57 -24.62 -4.26
CA ALA A 19 19.76 -23.44 -4.54
C ALA A 19 19.95 -22.95 -5.99
N ARG A 20 21.19 -23.02 -6.51
CA ARG A 20 21.50 -22.69 -7.91
C ARG A 20 20.95 -23.71 -8.89
N GLU A 21 20.97 -24.99 -8.56
CA GLU A 21 20.36 -26.04 -9.38
C GLU A 21 18.85 -25.83 -9.49
N VAL A 22 18.16 -25.61 -8.37
CA VAL A 22 16.73 -25.29 -8.36
C VAL A 22 16.44 -24.02 -9.15
N ARG A 23 17.24 -22.97 -8.97
CA ARG A 23 17.11 -21.73 -9.73
C ARG A 23 17.27 -21.96 -11.23
N ALA A 24 18.30 -22.68 -11.66
CA ALA A 24 18.54 -22.97 -13.06
C ALA A 24 17.40 -23.79 -13.68
N PHE A 25 16.82 -24.73 -12.94
CA PHE A 25 15.62 -25.45 -13.38
C PHE A 25 14.42 -24.51 -13.56
N LEU A 26 14.12 -23.67 -12.56
CA LEU A 26 13.02 -22.71 -12.64
C LEU A 26 13.20 -21.75 -13.82
N GLU A 27 14.38 -21.14 -13.96
CA GLU A 27 14.67 -20.18 -15.03
C GLU A 27 14.55 -20.82 -16.43
N ASN A 28 15.13 -22.00 -16.63
CA ASN A 28 15.23 -22.62 -17.95
C ASN A 28 13.98 -23.40 -18.36
N GLU A 29 13.41 -24.18 -17.43
CA GLU A 29 12.35 -25.15 -17.73
C GLU A 29 10.96 -24.63 -17.38
N VAL A 30 10.83 -23.58 -16.55
CA VAL A 30 9.54 -23.02 -16.14
C VAL A 30 9.37 -21.60 -16.66
N ASP A 31 10.21 -20.66 -16.22
CA ASP A 31 10.03 -19.24 -16.47
C ASP A 31 10.21 -18.90 -17.95
N ALA A 32 11.23 -19.45 -18.62
CA ALA A 32 11.47 -19.17 -20.03
C ALA A 32 10.32 -19.68 -20.95
N PRO A 33 9.80 -20.92 -20.81
CA PRO A 33 8.61 -21.36 -21.55
C PRO A 33 7.36 -20.55 -21.22
N VAL A 34 7.09 -20.26 -19.93
CA VAL A 34 5.92 -19.48 -19.49
C VAL A 34 5.97 -18.07 -20.06
N THR A 35 7.13 -17.40 -20.02
CA THR A 35 7.31 -16.06 -20.57
C THR A 35 7.02 -16.02 -22.08
N ARG A 36 7.61 -16.95 -22.85
CA ARG A 36 7.36 -17.03 -24.31
C ARG A 36 5.88 -17.30 -24.64
N ALA A 37 5.20 -18.13 -23.85
CA ALA A 37 3.77 -18.37 -24.02
C ALA A 37 2.94 -17.13 -23.65
N GLY A 38 3.30 -16.47 -22.54
CA GLY A 38 2.70 -15.23 -22.07
C GLY A 38 2.79 -14.11 -23.10
N GLU A 39 3.94 -13.93 -23.76
CA GLU A 39 4.11 -12.96 -24.86
C GLU A 39 3.12 -13.20 -26.00
N LYS A 40 2.91 -14.45 -26.43
CA LYS A 40 1.95 -14.79 -27.48
C LYS A 40 0.52 -14.48 -27.07
N ILE A 41 0.16 -14.77 -25.81
CA ILE A 41 -1.15 -14.44 -25.25
C ILE A 41 -1.33 -12.92 -25.20
N ALA A 42 -0.34 -12.17 -24.72
CA ALA A 42 -0.36 -10.72 -24.64
C ALA A 42 -0.51 -10.07 -26.03
N GLN A 43 0.23 -10.54 -27.05
CA GLN A 43 0.08 -10.08 -28.43
C GLN A 43 -1.33 -10.35 -28.98
N THR A 44 -1.91 -11.51 -28.65
CA THR A 44 -3.27 -11.87 -29.08
C THR A 44 -4.31 -10.98 -28.39
N ARG A 45 -4.19 -10.76 -27.07
CA ARG A 45 -5.03 -9.84 -26.31
C ARG A 45 -4.93 -8.41 -26.84
N TRP A 46 -3.72 -7.94 -27.16
CA TRP A 46 -3.52 -6.62 -27.76
C TRP A 46 -4.22 -6.48 -29.11
N LYS A 47 -4.13 -7.49 -30.00
CA LYS A 47 -4.85 -7.47 -31.28
C LYS A 47 -6.37 -7.43 -31.10
N ALA A 48 -6.90 -8.10 -30.07
CA ALA A 48 -8.33 -8.18 -29.81
C ALA A 48 -8.89 -6.95 -29.07
N LEU A 49 -8.17 -6.42 -28.08
CA LEU A 49 -8.66 -5.41 -27.14
C LEU A 49 -8.02 -4.04 -27.36
N GLY A 50 -6.82 -3.99 -27.94
CA GLY A 50 -6.04 -2.77 -28.15
C GLY A 50 -5.90 -1.96 -26.86
N LYS A 51 -6.23 -0.67 -26.94
CA LYS A 51 -6.08 0.29 -25.84
C LYS A 51 -7.23 0.27 -24.82
N THR A 52 -8.17 -0.66 -24.93
CA THR A 52 -9.32 -0.72 -24.01
C THR A 52 -8.95 -1.34 -22.65
N VAL A 53 -7.81 -2.02 -22.57
CA VAL A 53 -7.27 -2.60 -21.34
C VAL A 53 -5.88 -2.02 -21.08
N PRO A 54 -5.58 -1.51 -19.87
CA PRO A 54 -4.25 -1.04 -19.53
C PRO A 54 -3.24 -2.20 -19.52
N PRO A 55 -1.96 -1.95 -19.84
CA PRO A 55 -0.92 -2.95 -19.66
C PRO A 55 -0.64 -3.21 -18.18
N ASP A 56 -0.15 -4.40 -17.84
CA ASP A 56 0.24 -4.75 -16.47
C ASP A 56 1.26 -3.76 -15.88
N ALA A 57 1.29 -3.66 -14.56
CA ALA A 57 2.29 -2.87 -13.84
C ALA A 57 3.69 -3.46 -14.05
N THR A 58 4.66 -2.60 -14.37
CA THR A 58 6.06 -3.01 -14.67
C THR A 58 7.08 -2.15 -13.93
N PHE A 59 6.72 -1.62 -12.75
CA PHE A 59 7.51 -0.60 -12.04
C PHE A 59 7.83 0.64 -12.91
N THR A 60 6.90 0.99 -13.80
CA THR A 60 6.93 2.21 -14.60
C THR A 60 5.83 3.17 -14.13
N PRO A 61 5.98 4.50 -14.29
CA PRO A 61 4.96 5.45 -13.87
C PRO A 61 3.61 5.17 -14.54
N ARG A 62 2.52 5.16 -13.76
CA ARG A 62 1.13 4.99 -14.22
C ARG A 62 0.22 5.98 -13.51
N LEU A 63 -0.96 6.21 -14.10
CA LEU A 63 -2.04 6.99 -13.50
C LEU A 63 -3.25 6.09 -13.31
N SER A 64 -3.85 6.18 -12.13
CA SER A 64 -5.10 5.54 -11.77
C SER A 64 -6.03 6.60 -11.20
N TYR A 65 -7.31 6.54 -11.53
CA TYR A 65 -8.31 7.50 -11.07
C TYR A 65 -9.50 6.76 -10.47
N GLY A 66 -10.18 7.41 -9.54
CA GLY A 66 -11.28 6.82 -8.79
C GLY A 66 -12.01 7.87 -7.97
N ALA A 67 -12.94 7.39 -7.16
CA ALA A 67 -13.67 8.23 -6.21
C ALA A 67 -13.42 7.73 -4.79
N VAL A 68 -13.44 8.67 -3.83
CA VAL A 68 -13.53 8.34 -2.41
C VAL A 68 -14.88 7.66 -2.16
N LYS A 69 -14.87 6.41 -1.72
CA LYS A 69 -16.08 5.57 -1.69
C LYS A 69 -15.99 4.53 -0.57
N GLY A 70 -17.04 4.45 0.25
CA GLY A 70 -17.21 3.37 1.22
C GLY A 70 -17.41 2.02 0.52
N PHE A 71 -17.41 0.92 1.26
CA PHE A 71 -17.51 -0.43 0.70
C PHE A 71 -18.26 -1.37 1.63
N PRO A 72 -18.96 -2.38 1.10
CA PRO A 72 -19.58 -3.40 1.94
C PRO A 72 -18.49 -4.31 2.52
N ALA A 73 -18.52 -4.54 3.84
CA ALA A 73 -17.70 -5.53 4.53
C ALA A 73 -18.34 -5.91 5.86
N GLU A 74 -18.08 -7.12 6.35
CA GLU A 74 -18.50 -7.57 7.69
C GLU A 74 -20.02 -7.42 7.98
N GLY A 75 -20.86 -7.59 6.95
CA GLY A 75 -22.31 -7.46 7.07
C GLY A 75 -22.81 -6.00 7.20
N THR A 76 -21.94 -5.02 6.99
CA THR A 76 -22.26 -3.59 7.01
C THR A 76 -21.62 -2.85 5.83
N THR A 77 -21.81 -1.53 5.78
CA THR A 77 -21.07 -0.64 4.88
C THR A 77 -20.01 0.12 5.68
N ILE A 78 -18.76 -0.03 5.31
CA ILE A 78 -17.62 0.70 5.85
C ILE A 78 -17.58 2.08 5.20
N ALA A 79 -17.53 3.12 6.04
CA ALA A 79 -17.41 4.50 5.58
C ALA A 79 -16.04 4.76 4.91
N PRO A 80 -15.97 5.69 3.95
CA PRO A 80 -14.73 5.97 3.23
C PRO A 80 -13.64 6.64 4.06
N PHE A 81 -13.95 7.20 5.24
CA PHE A 81 -12.99 7.91 6.07
C PHE A 81 -12.90 7.29 7.45
N THR A 82 -11.68 7.17 7.96
CA THR A 82 -11.41 6.99 9.39
C THR A 82 -11.02 8.33 10.01
N THR A 83 -11.08 8.43 11.32
CA THR A 83 -10.68 9.63 12.07
C THR A 83 -9.76 9.25 13.22
N PHE A 84 -9.15 10.23 13.89
CA PHE A 84 -8.39 9.99 15.11
C PHE A 84 -9.24 9.42 16.24
N HIS A 85 -10.56 9.64 16.28
CA HIS A 85 -11.45 8.87 17.18
C HIS A 85 -11.22 7.36 17.03
N GLY A 86 -11.24 6.86 15.79
CA GLY A 86 -11.03 5.44 15.52
C GLY A 86 -9.64 4.92 15.96
N LEU A 87 -8.60 5.76 15.90
CA LEU A 87 -7.26 5.41 16.40
C LEU A 87 -7.28 5.14 17.91
N TYR A 88 -7.82 6.08 18.69
CA TYR A 88 -7.87 5.95 20.15
C TYR A 88 -8.85 4.87 20.59
N ASP A 89 -10.00 4.76 19.94
CA ASP A 89 -11.00 3.73 20.23
C ASP A 89 -10.45 2.32 19.97
N ARG A 90 -9.66 2.14 18.90
CA ARG A 90 -9.01 0.87 18.59
C ARG A 90 -7.98 0.50 19.66
N SER A 91 -7.16 1.45 20.09
CA SER A 91 -6.19 1.21 21.16
C SER A 91 -6.89 0.86 22.48
N LEU A 92 -7.91 1.62 22.87
CA LEU A 92 -8.66 1.41 24.10
C LEU A 92 -9.39 0.06 24.11
N SER A 93 -10.06 -0.30 23.00
CA SER A 93 -10.77 -1.58 22.88
C SER A 93 -9.87 -2.81 22.99
N HIS A 94 -8.56 -2.65 22.77
CA HIS A 94 -7.55 -3.70 22.92
C HIS A 94 -6.70 -3.52 24.19
N GLY A 95 -7.10 -2.63 25.10
CA GLY A 95 -6.43 -2.37 26.36
C GLY A 95 -5.04 -1.73 26.23
N GLY A 96 -4.74 -1.09 25.10
CA GLY A 96 -3.45 -0.44 24.83
C GLY A 96 -2.27 -1.41 24.82
N LYS A 97 -2.48 -2.65 24.35
CA LYS A 97 -1.46 -3.71 24.30
C LYS A 97 -1.04 -4.01 22.86
N PRO A 98 0.16 -4.59 22.66
CA PRO A 98 0.61 -5.17 21.38
C PRO A 98 -0.49 -5.88 20.59
N PRO A 99 -0.72 -5.55 19.30
CA PRO A 99 -0.09 -4.51 18.47
C PRO A 99 -0.84 -3.14 18.42
N TRP A 100 -1.70 -2.86 19.39
CA TRP A 100 -2.62 -1.71 19.40
C TRP A 100 -2.25 -0.62 20.42
N GLU A 101 -1.11 -0.73 21.08
CA GLU A 101 -0.55 0.28 21.96
C GLU A 101 -0.22 1.57 21.18
N LEU A 102 -0.60 2.72 21.73
CA LEU A 102 -0.15 4.01 21.20
C LEU A 102 1.11 4.44 21.96
N PRO A 103 2.15 4.95 21.26
CA PRO A 103 3.32 5.53 21.93
C PRO A 103 2.93 6.63 22.91
N ALA A 104 3.69 6.80 24.00
CA ALA A 104 3.39 7.74 25.08
C ALA A 104 3.06 9.16 24.58
N ARG A 105 3.81 9.65 23.59
CA ARG A 105 3.58 10.96 22.95
C ARG A 105 2.16 11.15 22.40
N TRP A 106 1.58 10.10 21.81
CA TRP A 106 0.22 10.14 21.28
C TRP A 106 -0.82 10.18 22.40
N GLN A 107 -0.54 9.55 23.55
CA GLN A 107 -1.41 9.64 24.72
C GLN A 107 -1.34 11.03 25.37
N GLU A 108 -0.12 11.55 25.58
CA GLU A 108 0.14 12.86 26.17
C GLU A 108 -0.45 14.01 25.34
N LYS A 109 -0.41 13.89 24.01
CA LYS A 109 -0.87 14.94 23.09
C LYS A 109 -2.34 14.82 22.69
N ARG A 110 -3.08 13.81 23.18
CA ARG A 110 -4.48 13.57 22.80
C ARG A 110 -5.37 14.81 22.92
N ALA A 111 -5.21 15.61 23.97
CA ALA A 111 -6.03 16.81 24.19
C ALA A 111 -5.75 17.94 23.18
N ALA A 112 -4.61 17.90 22.49
CA ALA A 112 -4.27 18.87 21.45
C ALA A 112 -4.73 18.43 20.05
N ILE A 113 -5.20 17.19 19.89
CA ILE A 113 -5.62 16.65 18.60
C ILE A 113 -7.11 16.90 18.39
N ASP A 114 -7.50 17.46 17.24
CA ASP A 114 -8.89 17.39 16.80
C ASP A 114 -9.23 15.96 16.37
N LEU A 115 -9.90 15.23 17.27
CA LEU A 115 -10.20 13.81 17.10
C LEU A 115 -11.14 13.53 15.91
N ALA A 116 -11.91 14.53 15.46
CA ALA A 116 -12.78 14.40 14.29
C ALA A 116 -12.02 14.49 12.96
N THR A 117 -10.76 14.92 12.98
CA THR A 117 -9.94 15.03 11.78
C THR A 117 -9.80 13.68 11.09
N PRO A 118 -10.06 13.60 9.77
CA PRO A 118 -9.85 12.39 9.00
C PRO A 118 -8.39 11.95 9.02
N LEU A 119 -8.17 10.67 9.30
CA LEU A 119 -6.84 10.07 9.40
C LEU A 119 -6.48 9.35 8.10
N ASN A 120 -7.33 8.44 7.65
CA ASN A 120 -7.18 7.72 6.38
C ASN A 120 -8.47 7.79 5.57
N PHE A 121 -8.36 7.53 4.27
CA PHE A 121 -9.52 7.35 3.41
C PHE A 121 -9.35 6.21 2.41
N ALA A 122 -10.50 5.69 1.98
CA ALA A 122 -10.64 4.62 1.00
C ALA A 122 -11.13 5.18 -0.35
N SER A 123 -10.55 4.71 -1.45
CA SER A 123 -10.96 5.09 -2.80
C SER A 123 -10.99 3.91 -3.76
N THR A 124 -11.62 4.10 -4.92
CA THR A 124 -11.70 3.09 -5.98
C THR A 124 -10.51 3.14 -6.94
N ASN A 125 -9.39 3.78 -6.56
CA ASN A 125 -8.20 3.76 -7.38
C ASN A 125 -7.65 2.33 -7.45
N ASP A 126 -7.38 1.86 -8.67
CA ASP A 126 -6.66 0.62 -8.92
C ASP A 126 -5.18 0.79 -8.53
N ILE A 127 -4.73 0.01 -7.54
CA ILE A 127 -3.36 0.04 -6.99
C ILE A 127 -2.83 -1.38 -6.82
N ILE A 128 -1.51 -1.50 -6.81
CA ILE A 128 -0.79 -2.75 -6.56
C ILE A 128 0.53 -2.44 -5.82
N GLY A 129 1.29 -3.47 -5.45
CA GLY A 129 2.65 -3.32 -4.94
C GLY A 129 3.49 -2.39 -5.81
N GLY A 130 4.11 -1.39 -5.18
CA GLY A 130 4.82 -0.29 -5.85
C GLY A 130 4.09 1.05 -5.81
N ASN A 131 2.79 1.09 -5.49
CA ASN A 131 2.04 2.34 -5.33
C ASN A 131 2.24 3.02 -3.96
N SER A 132 2.81 2.36 -2.96
CA SER A 132 3.06 2.97 -1.64
C SER A 132 3.89 4.26 -1.78
N GLY A 133 3.39 5.36 -1.20
CA GLY A 133 3.96 6.70 -1.35
C GLY A 133 3.38 7.52 -2.51
N SER A 134 2.49 6.97 -3.34
CA SER A 134 1.88 7.72 -4.45
C SER A 134 1.03 8.88 -3.94
N PRO A 135 1.19 10.10 -4.49
CA PRO A 135 0.33 11.22 -4.14
C PRO A 135 -1.09 11.00 -4.69
N VAL A 136 -2.09 11.24 -3.87
CA VAL A 136 -3.48 11.37 -4.30
C VAL A 136 -3.76 12.85 -4.50
N ILE A 137 -4.28 13.19 -5.69
CA ILE A 137 -4.68 14.55 -6.03
C ILE A 137 -6.18 14.64 -6.30
N ASP A 138 -6.77 15.79 -6.00
CA ASP A 138 -8.17 16.05 -6.33
C ASP A 138 -8.36 16.60 -7.76
N ARG A 139 -9.60 16.97 -8.10
CA ARG A 139 -9.94 17.52 -9.42
C ARG A 139 -9.28 18.86 -9.75
N ARG A 140 -8.77 19.58 -8.75
CA ARG A 140 -8.02 20.83 -8.91
C ARG A 140 -6.51 20.59 -9.01
N GLY A 141 -6.07 19.34 -8.87
CA GLY A 141 -4.65 18.98 -8.82
C GLY A 141 -4.01 19.24 -7.46
N GLU A 142 -4.82 19.44 -6.42
CA GLU A 142 -4.33 19.65 -5.06
C GLU A 142 -4.03 18.32 -4.39
N PHE A 143 -2.95 18.26 -3.61
CA PHE A 143 -2.60 17.08 -2.83
C PHE A 143 -3.61 16.84 -1.70
N VAL A 144 -4.18 15.64 -1.66
CA VAL A 144 -5.19 15.26 -0.65
C VAL A 144 -4.84 14.01 0.15
N GLY A 145 -3.79 13.26 -0.24
CA GLY A 145 -3.33 12.13 0.55
C GLY A 145 -2.18 11.35 -0.06
N ILE A 146 -1.76 10.30 0.64
CA ILE A 146 -0.66 9.41 0.24
C ILE A 146 -1.14 7.96 0.31
N ILE A 147 -1.09 7.25 -0.82
CA ILE A 147 -1.38 5.81 -0.86
C ILE A 147 -0.38 5.07 0.01
N PHE A 148 -0.85 4.14 0.84
CA PHE A 148 0.03 3.26 1.59
C PHE A 148 -0.34 1.79 1.49
N ASP A 149 -1.61 1.46 1.23
CA ASP A 149 -2.09 0.08 1.19
C ASP A 149 -3.38 -0.07 0.38
N GLY A 150 -3.84 -1.30 0.20
CA GLY A 150 -5.20 -1.66 -0.20
C GLY A 150 -5.91 -2.47 0.88
N ASN A 151 -7.23 -2.55 0.86
CA ASN A 151 -7.96 -3.45 1.77
C ASN A 151 -7.80 -4.92 1.34
N ILE A 152 -8.17 -5.87 2.20
CA ILE A 152 -7.97 -7.31 1.93
C ILE A 152 -8.64 -7.78 0.62
N GLN A 153 -9.78 -7.20 0.24
CA GLN A 153 -10.46 -7.55 -1.02
C GLN A 153 -9.73 -7.04 -2.27
N SER A 154 -8.87 -6.03 -2.13
CA SER A 154 -8.04 -5.52 -3.24
C SER A 154 -6.91 -6.47 -3.64
N LEU A 155 -6.56 -7.48 -2.84
CA LEU A 155 -5.52 -8.46 -3.19
C LEU A 155 -5.83 -9.22 -4.49
N ALA A 156 -7.09 -9.30 -4.90
CA ALA A 156 -7.49 -9.91 -6.16
C ALA A 156 -7.18 -9.04 -7.38
N TRP A 157 -6.89 -7.74 -7.21
CA TRP A 157 -6.65 -6.80 -8.31
C TRP A 157 -5.39 -7.12 -9.12
N ASP A 158 -4.44 -7.86 -8.55
CA ASP A 158 -3.31 -8.46 -9.28
C ASP A 158 -3.75 -9.30 -10.49
N TYR A 159 -4.99 -9.82 -10.47
CA TYR A 159 -5.56 -10.66 -11.52
C TYR A 159 -6.80 -10.04 -12.16
N TYR A 160 -7.65 -9.39 -11.36
CA TYR A 160 -8.92 -8.84 -11.82
C TYR A 160 -9.40 -7.68 -10.94
N PHE A 161 -9.58 -6.52 -11.57
CA PHE A 161 -10.07 -5.32 -10.91
C PHE A 161 -11.60 -5.30 -10.77
N THR A 162 -12.10 -4.94 -9.59
CA THR A 162 -13.50 -4.55 -9.34
C THR A 162 -13.57 -3.42 -8.30
N ASP A 163 -14.55 -2.53 -8.46
CA ASP A 163 -14.80 -1.44 -7.49
C ASP A 163 -15.92 -1.77 -6.48
N GLU A 164 -16.36 -3.02 -6.42
CA GLU A 164 -17.42 -3.45 -5.50
C GLU A 164 -16.95 -3.38 -4.05
N GLN A 165 -15.89 -4.14 -3.72
CA GLN A 165 -15.34 -4.25 -2.36
C GLN A 165 -13.90 -3.75 -2.24
N GLY A 166 -13.07 -3.98 -3.25
CA GLY A 166 -11.65 -3.58 -3.23
C GLY A 166 -11.50 -2.07 -3.10
N ARG A 167 -10.59 -1.60 -2.24
CA ARG A 167 -10.28 -0.18 -2.07
C ARG A 167 -8.79 0.04 -1.94
N ALA A 168 -8.30 1.09 -2.59
CA ALA A 168 -7.06 1.72 -2.22
C ALA A 168 -7.25 2.47 -0.90
N VAL A 169 -6.20 2.51 -0.08
CA VAL A 169 -6.17 3.18 1.23
C VAL A 169 -5.04 4.20 1.24
N ALA A 170 -5.39 5.43 1.61
CA ALA A 170 -4.48 6.55 1.69
C ALA A 170 -4.52 7.21 3.07
N VAL A 171 -3.40 7.78 3.51
CA VAL A 171 -3.38 8.73 4.61
C VAL A 171 -3.95 10.06 4.11
N ASP A 172 -4.89 10.65 4.86
CA ASP A 172 -5.50 11.93 4.53
C ASP A 172 -4.52 13.09 4.82
N ALA A 173 -4.40 14.04 3.89
CA ALA A 173 -3.51 15.19 4.07
C ALA A 173 -3.83 16.00 5.34
N ARG A 174 -5.11 16.10 5.74
CA ARG A 174 -5.51 16.77 6.99
C ARG A 174 -4.97 16.03 8.20
N GLY A 175 -5.03 14.70 8.20
CA GLY A 175 -4.47 13.86 9.25
C GLY A 175 -2.95 13.99 9.36
N ILE A 176 -2.25 14.14 8.23
CA ILE A 176 -0.80 14.43 8.21
C ILE A 176 -0.52 15.77 8.90
N LEU A 177 -1.21 16.84 8.51
CA LEU A 177 -1.00 18.17 9.07
C LEU A 177 -1.35 18.21 10.57
N GLU A 178 -2.43 17.56 10.97
CA GLU A 178 -2.86 17.47 12.37
C GLU A 178 -1.82 16.75 13.23
N ALA A 179 -1.30 15.61 12.78
CA ALA A 179 -0.26 14.89 13.50
C ALA A 179 1.03 15.72 13.59
N LEU A 180 1.47 16.33 12.48
CA LEU A 180 2.67 17.18 12.46
C LEU A 180 2.56 18.34 13.45
N ARG A 181 1.41 19.00 13.51
CA ARG A 181 1.16 20.14 14.41
C ARG A 181 1.02 19.69 15.86
N SER A 182 0.05 18.83 16.13
CA SER A 182 -0.45 18.54 17.49
C SER A 182 0.39 17.49 18.23
N VAL A 183 0.89 16.49 17.50
CA VAL A 183 1.72 15.43 18.08
C VAL A 183 3.19 15.82 18.01
N TYR A 184 3.66 16.17 16.82
CA TYR A 184 5.10 16.35 16.56
C TYR A 184 5.62 17.76 16.85
N GLY A 185 4.75 18.77 16.93
CA GLY A 185 5.18 20.17 17.13
C GLY A 185 6.00 20.72 15.97
N ALA A 186 5.81 20.17 14.76
CA ALA A 186 6.59 20.46 13.56
C ALA A 186 6.02 21.66 12.77
N GLU A 187 5.78 22.78 13.47
CA GLU A 187 5.09 23.95 12.89
C GLU A 187 5.82 24.54 11.67
N ALA A 188 7.16 24.53 11.65
CA ALA A 188 7.93 25.01 10.50
C ALA A 188 7.64 24.19 9.22
N LEU A 189 7.58 22.86 9.35
CA LEU A 189 7.25 21.98 8.23
C LEU A 189 5.79 22.15 7.79
N VAL A 190 4.88 22.34 8.73
CA VAL A 190 3.47 22.61 8.42
C VAL A 190 3.33 23.89 7.58
N LYS A 191 4.06 24.96 7.94
CA LYS A 191 4.07 26.21 7.17
C LYS A 191 4.64 26.02 5.77
N GLU A 192 5.76 25.32 5.65
CA GLU A 192 6.36 25.00 4.36
C GLU A 192 5.38 24.24 3.44
N LEU A 193 4.75 23.18 3.96
CA LEU A 193 3.79 22.37 3.22
C LEU A 193 2.49 23.13 2.87
N ALA A 194 2.07 24.07 3.71
CA ALA A 194 0.89 24.89 3.50
C ALA A 194 1.15 26.15 2.66
N GLY A 195 2.41 26.42 2.29
CA GLY A 195 2.82 27.61 1.55
C GLY A 195 2.64 28.92 2.33
N GLN A 196 2.89 28.88 3.65
CA GLN A 196 2.71 30.01 4.59
C GLN A 196 4.04 30.61 5.07
#